data_AF-A0A537ID55-F1
#
_entry.id   AF-A0A537ID55-F1
#
_cell.length_a   1.000
_cell.length_b   1.000
_cell.length_c   1.000
_cell.angle_alpha   90.00
_cell.angle_beta   90.00
_cell.angle_gamma   90.00
#
_symmetry.space_group_name_H-M   'P 1'
#
loop_
_entity.id
_entity.type
_entity.pdbx_description
1 polymer ?
#
loop_
_entity_poly.entity_id
_entity_poly.type
_entity_poly.pdbx_seq_one_letter_code
_entity_poly.pdbx_strand_id
1 'polypeptide(L)'
;MPHKLRHGLLFICIAVFFGSCIRQPDEPKQPSPANGAAVTSVNPLLCATVDEPKGRTLQVRFFGRQKTDSHSKKFTIIFLPDTQYYTEEPQGNRGASIDMFRAQTKWIADNRVSRNIVYVGHLGDCVQNGDSIPGSAKDIEWQRAATAIKTIEDPAGTGLPEGIPFGISVGNHDQTPNSSASGTTMLYNQFFGSNHFGGRSYYGGHYGSNNDNFYDLFNASGIEFLVISLEFDQTGSFSSPDGALDWSENLVRNNPGRKVIVMTHYAMNETTSFSPQGQAIYDRLKVYPNFCLMICGHRHSSDGEANRTNIYNGNRVYTLLSDYQGRPGGGDGLLRIMEFDPELNKILVKTYSPYADRYETDPDSQFELSFNMLPLIGQVNGVGPGMKACLSWNNLEPANSYEWNMEVYNRESVTIGPIWSFRVP
;
A
#
# COMPACT_ATOMS: atom_id res chain seq x y z
N MET A 1 -66.71 28.81 18.59
CA MET A 1 -66.02 28.62 17.30
C MET A 1 -64.80 27.74 17.51
N PRO A 2 -64.79 26.49 17.01
CA PRO A 2 -63.61 25.62 17.04
C PRO A 2 -62.98 25.50 15.63
N HIS A 3 -61.65 25.57 15.53
CA HIS A 3 -60.90 25.18 14.33
C HIS A 3 -59.83 24.17 14.75
N LYS A 4 -60.14 22.86 14.66
CA LYS A 4 -59.76 21.92 13.58
C LYS A 4 -58.24 21.77 13.39
N LEU A 5 -57.65 20.81 14.10
CA LEU A 5 -56.42 20.12 13.69
C LEU A 5 -56.70 19.29 12.43
N ARG A 6 -55.98 19.57 11.34
CA ARG A 6 -55.91 18.69 10.15
C ARG A 6 -54.71 17.77 10.29
N HIS A 7 -54.98 16.48 10.36
CA HIS A 7 -53.98 15.42 10.17
C HIS A 7 -53.60 15.36 8.68
N GLY A 8 -52.33 15.59 8.37
CA GLY A 8 -51.75 15.26 7.08
C GLY A 8 -50.88 14.01 7.23
N LEU A 9 -51.38 12.85 6.81
CA LEU A 9 -50.57 11.65 6.62
C LEU A 9 -49.71 11.89 5.37
N LEU A 10 -48.43 12.18 5.56
CA LEU A 10 -47.43 12.17 4.50
C LEU A 10 -46.97 10.72 4.31
N PHE A 11 -47.49 10.05 3.28
CA PHE A 11 -46.97 8.76 2.84
C PHE A 11 -45.60 9.00 2.20
N ILE A 12 -44.53 8.76 2.97
CA ILE A 12 -43.17 8.63 2.43
C ILE A 12 -43.10 7.22 1.83
N CYS A 13 -43.25 7.12 0.51
CA CYS A 13 -42.83 5.93 -0.23
C CYS A 13 -41.30 5.82 -0.13
N ILE A 14 -40.82 5.02 0.83
CA ILE A 14 -39.43 4.58 0.87
C ILE A 14 -39.25 3.61 -0.29
N ALA A 15 -38.73 4.10 -1.40
CA ALA A 15 -38.18 3.26 -2.44
C ALA A 15 -36.90 2.61 -1.90
N VAL A 16 -37.03 1.39 -1.37
CA VAL A 16 -35.88 0.54 -1.03
C VAL A 16 -35.24 0.12 -2.35
N PHE A 17 -34.16 0.80 -2.74
CA PHE A 17 -33.26 0.28 -3.75
C PHE A 17 -32.60 -0.98 -3.19
N PHE A 18 -33.09 -2.15 -3.61
CA PHE A 18 -32.36 -3.40 -3.50
C PHE A 18 -31.17 -3.34 -4.47
N GLY A 19 -30.12 -2.62 -4.10
CA GLY A 19 -28.81 -2.84 -4.71
C GLY A 19 -28.43 -4.29 -4.46
N SER A 20 -28.19 -5.06 -5.53
CA SER A 20 -27.63 -6.40 -5.42
C SER A 20 -26.33 -6.30 -4.61
N CYS A 21 -26.36 -6.73 -3.35
CA CYS A 21 -25.16 -6.86 -2.54
C CYS A 21 -24.15 -7.74 -3.32
N ILE A 22 -22.94 -7.22 -3.53
CA ILE A 22 -21.85 -8.00 -4.12
C ILE A 22 -21.55 -9.12 -3.13
N ARG A 23 -21.92 -10.34 -3.49
CA ARG A 23 -21.66 -11.52 -2.65
C ARG A 23 -20.34 -12.14 -3.07
N GLN A 24 -19.45 -12.29 -2.11
CA GLN A 24 -18.17 -12.97 -2.30
C GLN A 24 -18.36 -14.47 -2.51
N PRO A 25 -17.48 -15.13 -3.29
CA PRO A 25 -17.39 -16.58 -3.31
C PRO A 25 -17.14 -17.13 -1.92
N ASP A 26 -17.55 -18.38 -1.67
CA ASP A 26 -17.21 -19.04 -0.42
C ASP A 26 -15.71 -19.38 -0.38
N GLU A 27 -15.14 -19.49 0.81
CA GLU A 27 -13.77 -19.97 0.96
C GLU A 27 -13.64 -21.40 0.40
N PRO A 28 -12.53 -21.70 -0.32
CA PRO A 28 -12.27 -23.03 -0.82
C PRO A 28 -12.11 -24.01 0.35
N LYS A 29 -12.69 -25.21 0.19
CA LYS A 29 -12.77 -26.22 1.26
C LYS A 29 -12.31 -27.59 0.77
N GLN A 30 -12.05 -28.49 1.72
CA GLN A 30 -11.65 -29.88 1.46
C GLN A 30 -10.38 -29.97 0.59
N PRO A 31 -9.25 -29.39 1.04
CA PRO A 31 -8.01 -29.41 0.28
C PRO A 31 -7.50 -30.84 0.09
N SER A 32 -6.93 -31.09 -1.07
CA SER A 32 -6.16 -32.26 -1.42
C SER A 32 -4.85 -31.78 -2.04
N PRO A 33 -3.67 -32.05 -1.48
CA PRO A 33 -3.45 -32.80 -0.24
C PRO A 33 -4.15 -32.16 0.97
N ALA A 34 -4.57 -32.99 1.93
CA ALA A 34 -5.12 -32.47 3.18
C ALA A 34 -4.06 -31.64 3.91
N ASN A 35 -4.48 -30.65 4.71
CA ASN A 35 -3.54 -29.81 5.44
C ASN A 35 -2.64 -30.66 6.37
N GLY A 36 -1.32 -30.48 6.25
CA GLY A 36 -0.30 -31.24 6.97
C GLY A 36 -0.02 -32.64 6.41
N ALA A 37 -0.60 -33.03 5.27
CA ALA A 37 -0.41 -34.36 4.70
C ALA A 37 1.01 -34.57 4.15
N ALA A 38 1.49 -35.81 4.16
CA ALA A 38 2.62 -36.23 3.33
C ALA A 38 2.10 -36.67 1.96
N VAL A 39 2.72 -36.19 0.88
CA VAL A 39 2.44 -36.64 -0.49
C VAL A 39 3.44 -37.72 -0.93
N THR A 40 3.15 -38.39 -2.04
CA THR A 40 3.98 -39.48 -2.59
C THR A 40 4.73 -39.09 -3.86
N SER A 41 4.59 -37.84 -4.30
CA SER A 41 5.14 -37.34 -5.57
C SER A 41 5.73 -35.95 -5.37
N VAL A 42 6.83 -35.66 -6.08
CA VAL A 42 7.38 -34.30 -6.25
C VAL A 42 6.54 -33.43 -7.20
N ASN A 43 5.48 -34.00 -7.77
CA ASN A 43 4.51 -33.34 -8.63
C ASN A 43 3.08 -33.49 -8.06
N PRO A 44 2.77 -32.98 -6.86
CA PRO A 44 1.44 -33.13 -6.26
C PRO A 44 0.35 -32.44 -7.08
N LEU A 45 -0.83 -33.06 -7.11
CA LEU A 45 -2.06 -32.43 -7.61
C LEU A 45 -2.74 -31.70 -6.46
N LEU A 46 -2.75 -30.37 -6.53
CA LEU A 46 -3.48 -29.51 -5.60
C LEU A 46 -4.93 -29.42 -6.05
N CYS A 47 -5.89 -29.67 -5.17
CA CYS A 47 -7.30 -29.50 -5.43
C CYS A 47 -8.02 -28.94 -4.22
N ALA A 48 -9.03 -28.10 -4.42
CA ALA A 48 -10.03 -27.83 -3.39
C ALA A 48 -11.40 -27.61 -4.04
N THR A 49 -12.45 -27.86 -3.27
CA THR A 49 -13.83 -27.58 -3.67
C THR A 49 -14.07 -26.08 -3.56
N VAL A 50 -14.51 -25.46 -4.65
CA VAL A 50 -14.86 -24.03 -4.70
C VAL A 50 -16.36 -23.88 -4.88
N ASP A 51 -16.93 -22.82 -4.31
CA ASP A 51 -18.37 -22.58 -4.38
C ASP A 51 -18.69 -21.10 -4.56
N GLU A 52 -19.82 -20.83 -5.20
CA GLU A 52 -20.31 -19.48 -5.47
C GLU A 52 -21.84 -19.49 -5.38
N PRO A 53 -22.42 -18.76 -4.42
CA PRO A 53 -23.84 -18.87 -4.14
C PRO A 53 -24.78 -18.37 -5.24
N LYS A 54 -24.31 -17.54 -6.19
CA LYS A 54 -25.10 -17.13 -7.36
C LYS A 54 -24.94 -18.08 -8.56
N GLY A 55 -24.28 -19.23 -8.40
CA GLY A 55 -24.20 -20.26 -9.43
C GLY A 55 -23.27 -19.94 -10.62
N ARG A 56 -22.42 -18.92 -10.51
CA ARG A 56 -21.51 -18.48 -11.59
C ARG A 56 -20.28 -19.37 -11.68
N THR A 57 -19.71 -19.49 -12.89
CA THR A 57 -18.41 -20.13 -13.05
C THR A 57 -17.30 -19.27 -12.46
N LEU A 58 -16.31 -19.95 -11.87
CA LEU A 58 -15.25 -19.36 -11.09
C LEU A 58 -13.92 -19.39 -11.85
N GLN A 59 -13.15 -18.33 -11.69
CA GLN A 59 -11.71 -18.36 -11.92
C GLN A 59 -11.03 -18.66 -10.58
N VAL A 60 -10.07 -19.56 -10.61
CA VAL A 60 -9.38 -20.03 -9.41
C VAL A 60 -7.88 -19.95 -9.64
N ARG A 61 -7.21 -19.12 -8.84
CA ARG A 61 -5.74 -18.99 -8.84
C ARG A 61 -5.17 -19.76 -7.67
N PHE A 62 -4.07 -20.45 -7.90
CA PHE A 62 -3.34 -21.21 -6.90
C PHE A 62 -2.04 -20.48 -6.60
N PHE A 63 -1.69 -20.41 -5.33
CA PHE A 63 -0.45 -19.80 -4.88
C PHE A 63 0.26 -20.73 -3.93
N GLY A 64 1.59 -20.70 -3.92
CA GLY A 64 2.33 -21.56 -3.02
C GLY A 64 3.83 -21.32 -3.06
N ARG A 65 4.50 -21.67 -1.96
CA ARG A 65 5.97 -21.67 -1.86
C ARG A 65 6.45 -22.80 -0.93
N GLN A 66 7.76 -22.98 -0.88
CA GLN A 66 8.38 -23.80 0.16
C GLN A 66 8.18 -23.15 1.53
N LYS A 67 7.76 -23.95 2.51
CA LYS A 67 7.50 -23.50 3.88
C LYS A 67 8.80 -23.47 4.68
N THR A 68 9.11 -22.33 5.28
CA THR A 68 10.25 -22.13 6.20
C THR A 68 9.82 -21.32 7.41
N ASP A 69 10.51 -21.44 8.54
CA ASP A 69 10.17 -20.68 9.76
C ASP A 69 10.33 -19.16 9.57
N SER A 70 11.20 -18.72 8.66
CA SER A 70 11.36 -17.31 8.32
C SER A 70 10.17 -16.74 7.53
N HIS A 71 9.38 -17.59 6.88
CA HIS A 71 8.30 -17.19 5.98
C HIS A 71 6.99 -16.83 6.69
N SER A 72 6.80 -17.24 7.96
CA SER A 72 5.62 -16.90 8.77
C SER A 72 5.79 -15.65 9.63
N LYS A 73 6.99 -15.05 9.67
CA LYS A 73 7.23 -13.85 10.48
C LYS A 73 6.41 -12.67 9.95
N LYS A 74 5.75 -11.94 10.85
CA LYS A 74 5.13 -10.66 10.49
C LYS A 74 6.18 -9.61 10.17
N PHE A 75 5.83 -8.65 9.33
CA PHE A 75 6.66 -7.47 9.06
C PHE A 75 5.79 -6.23 8.90
N THR A 76 6.38 -5.06 9.08
CA THR A 76 5.64 -3.80 9.07
C THR A 76 6.22 -2.83 8.07
N ILE A 77 5.34 -2.15 7.34
CA ILE A 77 5.65 -0.95 6.55
C ILE A 77 5.00 0.24 7.24
N ILE A 78 5.73 1.35 7.34
CA ILE A 78 5.22 2.60 7.91
C ILE A 78 5.09 3.64 6.79
N PHE A 79 3.99 4.39 6.78
CA PHE A 79 3.85 5.56 5.91
C PHE A 79 3.74 6.85 6.72
N LEU A 80 4.52 7.85 6.31
CA LEU A 80 4.56 9.20 6.86
C LEU A 80 3.91 10.17 5.86
N PRO A 81 2.75 10.74 6.18
CA PRO A 81 2.09 11.68 5.29
C PRO A 81 2.37 13.15 5.63
N ASP A 82 2.57 13.97 4.60
CA ASP A 82 2.32 15.42 4.57
C ASP A 82 2.92 16.22 5.75
N THR A 83 4.23 16.07 5.98
CA THR A 83 4.95 16.69 7.11
C THR A 83 5.24 18.18 6.93
N GLN A 84 4.86 18.77 5.79
CA GLN A 84 5.16 20.15 5.41
C GLN A 84 4.96 21.18 6.53
N TYR A 85 3.84 21.15 7.25
CA TYR A 85 3.58 22.09 8.34
C TYR A 85 4.49 21.86 9.55
N TYR A 86 4.99 20.64 9.78
CA TYR A 86 5.98 20.37 10.83
C TYR A 86 7.30 21.06 10.51
N THR A 87 7.70 21.05 9.24
CA THR A 87 8.98 21.64 8.80
C THR A 87 8.93 23.16 8.62
N GLU A 88 7.76 23.74 8.34
CA GLU A 88 7.54 25.19 8.21
C GLU A 88 7.65 25.94 9.56
N GLU A 89 7.76 25.26 10.69
CA GLU A 89 7.88 25.89 12.03
C GLU A 89 8.84 27.12 12.05
N PRO A 90 8.52 28.21 12.77
CA PRO A 90 7.31 28.47 13.54
C PRO A 90 6.13 28.96 12.69
N GLN A 91 6.27 29.05 11.37
CA GLN A 91 5.22 29.53 10.46
C GLN A 91 4.18 28.46 10.11
N GLY A 92 4.45 27.20 10.46
CA GLY A 92 3.56 26.06 10.25
C GLY A 92 2.14 26.28 10.78
N ASN A 93 1.15 25.83 10.01
CA ASN A 93 -0.26 26.01 10.35
C ASN A 93 -0.74 25.00 11.42
N ARG A 94 -1.90 25.31 12.02
CA ARG A 94 -2.68 24.39 12.89
C ARG A 94 -1.95 23.85 14.13
N GLY A 95 -0.88 24.50 14.58
CA GLY A 95 -0.12 24.06 15.77
C GLY A 95 0.89 22.94 15.48
N ALA A 96 1.21 22.73 14.20
CA ALA A 96 2.27 21.84 13.75
C ALA A 96 3.64 22.26 14.29
N SER A 97 4.49 21.28 14.60
CA SER A 97 5.87 21.49 15.04
C SER A 97 6.78 20.36 14.55
N ILE A 98 8.07 20.66 14.36
CA ILE A 98 9.08 19.69 13.95
C ILE A 98 9.23 18.53 14.94
N ASP A 99 8.84 18.71 16.20
CA ASP A 99 8.89 17.67 17.21
C ASP A 99 7.94 16.50 16.90
N MET A 100 6.87 16.73 16.12
CA MET A 100 5.99 15.67 15.63
C MET A 100 6.70 14.75 14.64
N PHE A 101 7.41 15.31 13.65
CA PHE A 101 8.18 14.52 12.69
C PHE A 101 9.32 13.76 13.38
N ARG A 102 10.00 14.40 14.35
CA ARG A 102 11.03 13.73 15.17
C ARG A 102 10.43 12.59 16.00
N ALA A 103 9.24 12.76 16.57
CA ALA A 103 8.56 11.70 17.31
C ALA A 103 8.21 10.51 16.40
N GLN A 104 7.74 10.77 15.17
CA GLN A 104 7.48 9.74 14.17
C GLN A 104 8.75 8.92 13.87
N THR A 105 9.84 9.57 13.45
CA THR A 105 11.06 8.86 13.04
C THR A 105 11.77 8.19 14.22
N LYS A 106 11.74 8.81 15.41
CA LYS A 106 12.25 8.18 16.63
C LYS A 106 11.47 6.93 17.00
N TRP A 107 10.14 7.00 17.00
CA TRP A 107 9.30 5.84 17.32
C TRP A 107 9.53 4.70 16.34
N ILE A 108 9.69 5.00 15.05
CA ILE A 108 10.02 4.00 14.03
C ILE A 108 11.35 3.31 14.37
N ALA A 109 12.41 4.06 14.65
CA ALA A 109 13.72 3.49 15.00
C ALA A 109 13.64 2.63 16.28
N ASP A 110 12.99 3.14 17.34
CA ASP A 110 12.82 2.44 18.62
C ASP A 110 12.00 1.14 18.48
N ASN A 111 11.03 1.10 17.56
CA ASN A 111 10.13 -0.05 17.37
C ASN A 111 10.54 -0.97 16.22
N ARG A 112 11.66 -0.69 15.52
CA ARG A 112 12.06 -1.44 14.32
C ARG A 112 12.15 -2.94 14.58
N VAL A 113 12.80 -3.36 15.69
CA VAL A 113 12.97 -4.77 16.03
C VAL A 113 11.65 -5.41 16.44
N SER A 114 10.93 -4.81 17.38
CA SER A 114 9.72 -5.38 17.98
C SER A 114 8.57 -5.52 16.99
N ARG A 115 8.49 -4.61 16.01
CA ARG A 115 7.47 -4.60 14.95
C ARG A 115 7.99 -5.12 13.61
N ASN A 116 9.26 -5.51 13.53
CA ASN A 116 9.93 -5.87 12.29
C ASN A 116 9.64 -4.86 11.17
N ILE A 117 9.94 -3.58 11.41
CA ILE A 117 9.74 -2.51 10.42
C ILE A 117 10.81 -2.66 9.34
N VAL A 118 10.37 -2.92 8.12
CA VAL A 118 11.24 -3.26 6.98
C VAL A 118 11.33 -2.15 5.94
N TYR A 119 10.39 -1.22 5.95
CA TYR A 119 10.35 -0.10 4.99
C TYR A 119 9.57 1.09 5.55
N VAL A 120 9.98 2.30 5.19
CA VAL A 120 9.27 3.56 5.48
C VAL A 120 9.04 4.34 4.19
N GLY A 121 7.78 4.65 3.86
CA GLY A 121 7.43 5.53 2.74
C GLY A 121 6.96 6.91 3.23
N HIS A 122 7.44 7.99 2.63
CA HIS A 122 6.88 9.33 2.86
C HIS A 122 6.06 9.78 1.64
N LEU A 123 4.83 10.21 1.86
CA LEU A 123 3.81 10.39 0.80
C LEU A 123 3.86 11.73 0.07
N GLY A 124 5.02 12.40 0.02
CA GLY A 124 5.14 13.76 -0.50
C GLY A 124 4.78 14.85 0.51
N ASP A 125 4.99 16.09 0.07
CA ASP A 125 4.92 17.31 0.87
C ASP A 125 5.75 17.18 2.15
N CYS A 126 7.02 16.88 1.94
CA CYS A 126 8.00 16.81 3.01
C CYS A 126 8.23 18.20 3.61
N VAL A 127 8.26 19.22 2.74
CA VAL A 127 8.36 20.64 3.10
C VAL A 127 7.17 21.44 2.57
N GLN A 128 7.00 22.67 3.05
CA GLN A 128 5.90 23.55 2.66
C GLN A 128 6.22 24.44 1.47
N ASN A 129 7.47 24.87 1.34
CA ASN A 129 7.83 25.97 0.46
C ASN A 129 8.85 25.59 -0.65
N GLY A 130 9.09 24.30 -0.89
CA GLY A 130 9.93 23.79 -1.98
C GLY A 130 11.29 24.50 -2.07
N ASP A 131 11.58 25.08 -3.23
CA ASP A 131 12.79 25.89 -3.51
C ASP A 131 12.61 27.38 -3.17
N SER A 132 11.40 27.82 -2.80
CA SER A 132 11.03 29.23 -2.59
C SER A 132 10.85 29.61 -1.11
N ILE A 133 11.69 29.06 -0.23
CA ILE A 133 11.58 29.29 1.22
C ILE A 133 11.75 30.79 1.59
N PRO A 134 10.79 31.38 2.32
CA PRO A 134 10.90 32.74 2.85
C PRO A 134 12.01 32.88 3.90
N GLY A 135 12.67 34.05 3.96
CA GLY A 135 13.71 34.33 4.96
C GLY A 135 15.15 34.19 4.44
N SER A 136 16.12 34.23 5.35
CA SER A 136 17.57 34.26 5.07
C SER A 136 18.20 32.88 4.89
N ALA A 137 17.65 31.84 5.51
CA ALA A 137 18.05 30.45 5.32
C ALA A 137 17.10 29.79 4.31
N LYS A 138 17.54 29.69 3.06
CA LYS A 138 16.71 29.26 1.91
C LYS A 138 16.38 27.77 1.87
N ASP A 139 16.85 26.99 2.84
CA ASP A 139 16.74 25.53 2.89
C ASP A 139 16.34 25.00 4.28
N ILE A 140 15.88 25.87 5.18
CA ILE A 140 15.67 25.50 6.60
C ILE A 140 14.63 24.38 6.79
N GLU A 141 13.57 24.35 5.99
CA GLU A 141 12.56 23.28 6.04
C GLU A 141 13.17 21.93 5.67
N TRP A 142 13.98 21.90 4.61
CA TRP A 142 14.72 20.71 4.17
C TRP A 142 15.74 20.24 5.20
N GLN A 143 16.47 21.16 5.84
CA GLN A 143 17.40 20.81 6.92
C GLN A 143 16.68 20.15 8.10
N ARG A 144 15.48 20.63 8.45
CA ARG A 144 14.65 20.03 9.51
C ARG A 144 14.16 18.65 9.14
N ALA A 145 13.64 18.48 7.92
CA ALA A 145 13.23 17.19 7.39
C ALA A 145 14.40 16.17 7.41
N ALA A 146 15.54 16.55 6.86
CA ALA A 146 16.75 15.71 6.83
C ALA A 146 17.22 15.34 8.24
N THR A 147 17.14 16.29 9.19
CA THR A 147 17.49 16.01 10.59
C THR A 147 16.54 15.00 11.23
N ALA A 148 15.23 15.07 10.97
CA ALA A 148 14.26 14.10 11.48
C ALA A 148 14.49 12.70 10.86
N ILE A 149 14.64 12.65 9.53
CA ILE A 149 14.86 11.41 8.77
C ILE A 149 16.16 10.70 9.15
N LYS A 150 17.23 11.44 9.47
CA LYS A 150 18.51 10.87 9.92
C LYS A 150 18.37 9.82 11.03
N THR A 151 17.34 9.90 11.86
CA THR A 151 17.06 8.93 12.93
C THR A 151 16.79 7.51 12.39
N ILE A 152 16.06 7.38 11.28
CA ILE A 152 15.79 6.07 10.64
C ILE A 152 16.90 5.66 9.66
N GLU A 153 17.79 6.59 9.30
CA GLU A 153 18.95 6.31 8.47
C GLU A 153 20.18 5.85 9.26
N ASP A 154 20.25 6.21 10.54
CA ASP A 154 21.41 5.94 11.38
C ASP A 154 21.64 4.43 11.56
N PRO A 155 22.76 3.88 11.04
CA PRO A 155 23.04 2.46 11.17
C PRO A 155 23.18 2.00 12.63
N ALA A 156 23.70 2.86 13.51
CA ALA A 156 23.90 2.51 14.91
C ALA A 156 22.56 2.47 15.66
N GLY A 157 21.73 3.51 15.50
CA GLY A 157 20.40 3.60 16.12
C GLY A 157 19.44 2.54 15.62
N THR A 158 19.49 2.20 14.35
CA THR A 158 18.61 1.18 13.76
C THR A 158 19.18 -0.24 13.90
N GLY A 159 20.49 -0.42 13.96
CA GLY A 159 21.14 -1.73 13.90
C GLY A 159 21.05 -2.38 12.51
N LEU A 160 20.92 -1.58 11.45
CA LEU A 160 20.97 -2.00 10.05
C LEU A 160 22.13 -1.28 9.35
N PRO A 161 22.90 -1.93 8.47
CA PRO A 161 24.11 -1.35 7.88
C PRO A 161 23.87 -0.04 7.11
N GLU A 162 22.67 0.15 6.57
CA GLU A 162 22.28 1.31 5.75
C GLU A 162 21.11 2.10 6.36
N GLY A 163 20.77 1.85 7.64
CA GLY A 163 19.51 2.31 8.20
C GLY A 163 18.31 1.45 7.77
N ILE A 164 17.11 1.90 8.10
CA ILE A 164 15.86 1.29 7.61
C ILE A 164 15.65 1.72 6.16
N PRO A 165 15.36 0.79 5.22
CA PRO A 165 14.98 1.16 3.85
C PRO A 165 13.84 2.19 3.83
N PHE A 166 14.00 3.27 3.07
CA PHE A 166 13.00 4.32 3.00
C PHE A 166 13.10 5.12 1.70
N GLY A 167 11.99 5.77 1.34
CA GLY A 167 11.90 6.70 0.23
C GLY A 167 10.89 7.82 0.49
N ILE A 168 11.08 8.97 -0.16
CA ILE A 168 10.23 10.17 -0.01
C ILE A 168 9.68 10.56 -1.37
N SER A 169 8.37 10.43 -1.60
CA SER A 169 7.75 10.98 -2.81
C SER A 169 7.85 12.50 -2.85
N VAL A 170 7.80 13.07 -4.05
CA VAL A 170 7.66 14.53 -4.26
C VAL A 170 6.17 14.87 -4.26
N GLY A 171 5.76 15.76 -3.36
CA GLY A 171 4.43 16.38 -3.34
C GLY A 171 4.38 17.72 -4.05
N ASN A 172 3.21 18.37 -4.07
CA ASN A 172 3.04 19.64 -4.77
C ASN A 172 3.72 20.83 -4.06
N HIS A 173 3.93 20.74 -2.75
CA HIS A 173 4.68 21.73 -1.97
C HIS A 173 6.20 21.52 -2.02
N ASP A 174 6.66 20.33 -2.42
CA ASP A 174 8.08 20.07 -2.68
C ASP A 174 8.52 20.66 -4.05
N GLN A 175 7.57 21.01 -4.91
CA GLN A 175 7.78 21.64 -6.23
C GLN A 175 7.79 23.18 -6.15
N THR A 176 8.50 23.82 -7.08
CA THR A 176 8.53 25.29 -7.20
C THR A 176 8.38 25.77 -8.66
N PRO A 177 7.38 26.60 -8.98
CA PRO A 177 6.25 27.01 -8.14
C PRO A 177 5.44 25.80 -7.65
N ASN A 178 4.73 25.96 -6.53
CA ASN A 178 3.88 24.90 -5.99
C ASN A 178 2.90 24.38 -7.07
N SER A 179 2.72 23.07 -7.13
CA SER A 179 1.87 22.36 -8.10
C SER A 179 2.28 22.56 -9.57
N SER A 180 3.52 23.01 -9.83
CA SER A 180 4.03 23.19 -11.18
C SER A 180 4.84 21.97 -11.60
N ALA A 181 4.26 21.10 -12.44
CA ALA A 181 4.99 19.97 -13.02
C ALA A 181 6.13 20.39 -13.97
N SER A 182 6.13 21.63 -14.46
CA SER A 182 7.26 22.23 -15.19
C SER A 182 8.19 23.03 -14.29
N GLY A 183 7.96 22.99 -12.98
CA GLY A 183 8.74 23.68 -11.97
C GLY A 183 10.04 22.95 -11.65
N THR A 184 10.63 23.30 -10.51
CA THR A 184 11.87 22.75 -10.01
C THR A 184 11.65 22.02 -8.68
N THR A 185 12.54 21.06 -8.43
CA THR A 185 12.66 20.25 -7.22
C THR A 185 14.13 20.27 -6.76
N MET A 186 14.78 21.44 -6.84
CA MET A 186 16.23 21.56 -6.68
C MET A 186 16.69 21.17 -5.28
N LEU A 187 16.03 21.69 -4.25
CA LEU A 187 16.35 21.40 -2.86
C LEU A 187 15.92 19.98 -2.49
N TYR A 188 14.78 19.49 -2.99
CA TYR A 188 14.43 18.07 -2.84
C TYR A 188 15.58 17.17 -3.34
N ASN A 189 16.09 17.42 -4.55
CA ASN A 189 17.19 16.63 -5.11
C ASN A 189 18.55 16.91 -4.45
N GLN A 190 18.72 18.04 -3.76
CA GLN A 190 19.91 18.30 -2.96
C GLN A 190 19.94 17.45 -1.68
N PHE A 191 18.79 17.31 -1.01
CA PHE A 191 18.70 16.61 0.29
C PHE A 191 18.33 15.13 0.16
N PHE A 192 17.44 14.80 -0.77
CA PHE A 192 16.87 13.47 -0.99
C PHE A 192 16.93 13.06 -2.48
N GLY A 193 17.94 13.54 -3.21
CA GLY A 193 18.20 13.15 -4.59
C GLY A 193 18.88 11.79 -4.73
N SER A 194 19.16 11.41 -5.98
CA SER A 194 19.80 10.12 -6.30
C SER A 194 21.19 9.98 -5.69
N ASN A 195 21.91 11.09 -5.43
CA ASN A 195 23.18 11.06 -4.71
C ASN A 195 23.04 10.65 -3.23
N HIS A 196 21.90 10.93 -2.60
CA HIS A 196 21.62 10.57 -1.20
C HIS A 196 21.33 9.07 -1.05
N PHE A 197 20.59 8.51 -2.02
CA PHE A 197 20.21 7.10 -2.04
C PHE A 197 21.19 6.20 -2.80
N GLY A 198 22.06 6.78 -3.63
CA GLY A 198 23.03 6.07 -4.45
C GLY A 198 23.94 5.17 -3.62
N GLY A 199 24.04 3.90 -4.03
CA GLY A 199 24.85 2.89 -3.35
C GLY A 199 24.13 2.14 -2.24
N ARG A 200 22.92 2.54 -1.84
CA ARG A 200 22.09 1.76 -0.92
C ARG A 200 21.53 0.52 -1.62
N SER A 201 21.56 -0.62 -0.94
CA SER A 201 21.15 -1.91 -1.52
C SER A 201 19.68 -1.98 -1.92
N TYR A 202 18.82 -1.17 -1.28
CA TYR A 202 17.40 -1.10 -1.58
C TYR A 202 17.05 -0.12 -2.70
N TYR A 203 17.93 0.80 -3.07
CA TYR A 203 17.65 1.81 -4.10
C TYR A 203 17.80 1.22 -5.50
N GLY A 204 16.69 1.11 -6.23
CA GLY A 204 16.65 0.51 -7.55
C GLY A 204 17.01 1.48 -8.69
N GLY A 205 16.81 2.77 -8.49
CA GLY A 205 17.09 3.82 -9.46
C GLY A 205 15.90 4.76 -9.68
N HIS A 206 16.05 5.66 -10.66
CA HIS A 206 15.11 6.73 -10.92
C HIS A 206 14.76 6.88 -12.40
N TYR A 207 13.67 7.57 -12.68
CA TYR A 207 13.30 8.02 -14.00
C TYR A 207 13.94 9.39 -14.30
N GLY A 208 14.35 9.62 -15.55
CA GLY A 208 14.95 10.89 -15.94
C GLY A 208 16.32 11.14 -15.31
N SER A 209 16.60 12.39 -14.97
CA SER A 209 17.91 12.85 -14.47
C SER A 209 17.94 13.17 -12.97
N ASN A 210 16.78 13.10 -12.31
CA ASN A 210 16.59 13.45 -10.90
C ASN A 210 15.81 12.34 -10.18
N ASN A 211 15.57 12.50 -8.87
CA ASN A 211 14.94 11.49 -8.01
C ASN A 211 13.45 11.74 -7.75
N ASP A 212 12.78 12.51 -8.61
CA ASP A 212 11.37 12.87 -8.40
C ASP A 212 10.47 11.64 -8.56
N ASN A 213 10.88 10.72 -9.43
CA ASN A 213 10.28 9.41 -9.60
C ASN A 213 11.38 8.34 -9.44
N PHE A 214 11.20 7.40 -8.51
CA PHE A 214 12.20 6.39 -8.19
C PHE A 214 11.55 5.08 -7.77
N TYR A 215 12.36 4.04 -7.61
CA TYR A 215 11.87 2.79 -7.05
C TYR A 215 12.88 2.17 -6.09
N ASP A 216 12.33 1.48 -5.09
CA ASP A 216 13.07 0.73 -4.09
C ASP A 216 12.66 -0.74 -4.09
N LEU A 217 13.56 -1.58 -3.61
CA LEU A 217 13.42 -3.03 -3.51
C LEU A 217 13.71 -3.46 -2.08
N PHE A 218 12.83 -4.29 -1.51
CA PHE A 218 13.10 -4.95 -0.25
C PHE A 218 12.45 -6.33 -0.22
N ASN A 219 12.92 -7.18 0.69
CA ASN A 219 12.39 -8.52 0.88
C ASN A 219 11.99 -8.71 2.34
N ALA A 220 10.82 -9.29 2.60
CA ALA A 220 10.37 -9.61 3.94
C ALA A 220 9.59 -10.92 3.93
N SER A 221 9.92 -11.82 4.87
CA SER A 221 9.21 -13.08 5.07
C SER A 221 9.05 -13.93 3.81
N GLY A 222 10.09 -13.94 2.95
CA GLY A 222 10.10 -14.67 1.67
C GLY A 222 9.25 -14.03 0.57
N ILE A 223 8.87 -12.77 0.72
CA ILE A 223 8.12 -11.97 -0.26
C ILE A 223 9.06 -10.89 -0.76
N GLU A 224 9.13 -10.74 -2.07
CA GLU A 224 9.89 -9.68 -2.72
C GLU A 224 8.96 -8.51 -3.06
N PHE A 225 9.38 -7.29 -2.72
CA PHE A 225 8.63 -6.07 -3.00
C PHE A 225 9.35 -5.17 -3.99
N LEU A 226 8.55 -4.43 -4.75
CA LEU A 226 8.95 -3.31 -5.59
C LEU A 226 8.07 -2.11 -5.19
N VAL A 227 8.68 -1.09 -4.60
CA VAL A 227 8.01 0.17 -4.26
C VAL A 227 8.35 1.18 -5.33
N ILE A 228 7.36 1.69 -6.04
CA ILE A 228 7.53 2.74 -7.05
C ILE A 228 6.99 4.03 -6.48
N SER A 229 7.83 5.05 -6.38
CA SER A 229 7.44 6.42 -6.02
C SER A 229 7.27 7.25 -7.28
N LEU A 230 6.10 7.86 -7.42
CA LEU A 230 5.76 8.76 -8.53
C LEU A 230 5.43 10.15 -7.96
N GLU A 231 6.09 11.17 -8.49
CA GLU A 231 5.88 12.56 -8.06
C GLU A 231 4.45 13.03 -8.26
N PHE A 232 4.07 14.10 -7.57
CA PHE A 232 2.87 14.85 -7.91
C PHE A 232 2.95 15.39 -9.34
N ASP A 233 2.07 14.92 -10.22
CA ASP A 233 1.95 15.45 -11.58
C ASP A 233 0.48 15.49 -12.02
N GLN A 234 0.05 16.67 -12.47
CA GLN A 234 -1.30 16.92 -12.99
C GLN A 234 -1.33 17.13 -14.51
N THR A 235 -0.19 16.98 -15.17
CA THR A 235 -0.03 17.22 -16.60
C THR A 235 -0.13 15.95 -17.42
N GLY A 236 -0.23 16.12 -18.73
CA GLY A 236 -0.18 15.00 -19.68
C GLY A 236 1.19 14.33 -19.74
N SER A 237 2.28 15.00 -19.32
CA SER A 237 3.67 14.52 -19.43
C SER A 237 3.89 13.24 -18.63
N PHE A 238 3.29 13.12 -17.43
CA PHE A 238 3.27 11.89 -16.65
C PHE A 238 2.88 10.65 -17.47
N SER A 239 1.85 10.82 -18.31
CA SER A 239 1.22 9.74 -19.09
C SER A 239 1.60 9.74 -20.58
N SER A 240 2.48 10.64 -21.02
CA SER A 240 2.92 10.71 -22.41
C SER A 240 3.80 9.50 -22.75
N PRO A 241 3.96 9.16 -24.05
CA PRO A 241 4.95 8.18 -24.46
C PRO A 241 6.32 8.47 -23.84
N ASP A 242 6.97 7.43 -23.34
CA ASP A 242 8.25 7.48 -22.62
C ASP A 242 8.21 8.26 -21.29
N GLY A 243 7.03 8.66 -20.82
CA GLY A 243 6.82 9.34 -19.54
C GLY A 243 7.01 8.43 -18.31
N ALA A 244 6.91 9.03 -17.13
CA ALA A 244 7.08 8.31 -15.85
C ALA A 244 6.11 7.12 -15.70
N LEU A 245 4.88 7.22 -16.23
CA LEU A 245 3.93 6.11 -16.19
C LEU A 245 4.40 4.92 -17.07
N ASP A 246 4.92 5.16 -18.27
CA ASP A 246 5.47 4.12 -19.14
C ASP A 246 6.70 3.45 -18.50
N TRP A 247 7.57 4.25 -17.89
CA TRP A 247 8.71 3.74 -17.11
C TRP A 247 8.26 2.86 -15.94
N SER A 248 7.28 3.31 -15.15
CA SER A 248 6.76 2.53 -14.02
C SER A 248 6.13 1.21 -14.47
N GLU A 249 5.39 1.22 -15.58
CA GLU A 249 4.81 0.01 -16.16
C GLU A 249 5.90 -0.98 -16.59
N ASN A 250 6.99 -0.49 -17.18
CA ASN A 250 8.12 -1.34 -17.53
C ASN A 250 8.76 -1.99 -16.29
N LEU A 251 8.86 -1.28 -15.17
CA LEU A 251 9.33 -1.87 -13.90
C LEU A 251 8.39 -2.99 -13.44
N VAL A 252 7.07 -2.75 -13.44
CA VAL A 252 6.07 -3.75 -13.04
C VAL A 252 6.15 -5.00 -13.93
N ARG A 253 6.23 -4.81 -15.24
CA ARG A 253 6.29 -5.88 -16.24
C ARG A 253 7.56 -6.72 -16.11
N ASN A 254 8.69 -6.09 -15.82
CA ASN A 254 10.00 -6.74 -15.70
C ASN A 254 10.23 -7.38 -14.31
N ASN A 255 9.33 -7.17 -13.35
CA ASN A 255 9.43 -7.73 -12.00
C ASN A 255 8.18 -8.53 -11.61
N PRO A 256 7.74 -9.54 -12.41
CA PRO A 256 6.48 -10.24 -12.18
C PRO A 256 6.42 -11.02 -10.86
N GLY A 257 7.58 -11.37 -10.27
CA GLY A 257 7.68 -12.04 -8.98
C GLY A 257 7.55 -11.12 -7.77
N ARG A 258 7.70 -9.80 -7.95
CA ARG A 258 7.65 -8.82 -6.86
C ARG A 258 6.25 -8.25 -6.67
N LYS A 259 5.77 -8.17 -5.43
CA LYS A 259 4.56 -7.42 -5.09
C LYS A 259 4.83 -5.93 -5.23
N VAL A 260 4.00 -5.24 -6.01
CA VAL A 260 4.19 -3.85 -6.35
C VAL A 260 3.31 -2.96 -5.46
N ILE A 261 3.97 -1.98 -4.86
CA ILE A 261 3.37 -0.86 -4.13
C ILE A 261 3.69 0.40 -4.91
N VAL A 262 2.67 1.17 -5.29
CA VAL A 262 2.87 2.51 -5.85
C VAL A 262 2.60 3.54 -4.78
N MET A 263 3.56 4.39 -4.51
CA MET A 263 3.44 5.56 -3.65
C MET A 263 3.37 6.80 -4.54
N THR A 264 2.39 7.67 -4.32
CA THR A 264 2.32 8.95 -5.01
C THR A 264 1.53 9.93 -4.16
N HIS A 265 1.87 11.21 -4.24
CA HIS A 265 1.19 12.22 -3.44
C HIS A 265 -0.31 12.31 -3.80
N TYR A 266 -0.67 12.21 -5.10
CA TYR A 266 -2.02 12.50 -5.58
C TYR A 266 -2.69 11.33 -6.30
N ALA A 267 -3.22 10.34 -5.56
CA ALA A 267 -3.95 9.21 -6.14
C ALA A 267 -5.48 9.27 -6.01
N MET A 268 -6.01 9.69 -4.87
CA MET A 268 -7.47 9.74 -4.65
C MET A 268 -7.86 10.86 -3.68
N ASN A 269 -9.15 11.04 -3.48
CA ASN A 269 -9.72 11.92 -2.45
C ASN A 269 -10.44 11.11 -1.36
N GLU A 270 -10.91 11.82 -0.34
CA GLU A 270 -11.59 11.29 0.85
C GLU A 270 -12.96 10.65 0.52
N THR A 271 -13.55 11.00 -0.64
CA THR A 271 -14.75 10.32 -1.17
C THR A 271 -14.43 9.05 -1.97
N THR A 272 -13.20 8.55 -1.88
CA THR A 272 -12.68 7.39 -2.63
C THR A 272 -12.63 7.55 -4.15
N SER A 273 -12.81 8.77 -4.67
CA SER A 273 -12.71 9.04 -6.11
C SER A 273 -11.24 9.21 -6.50
N PHE A 274 -10.83 8.56 -7.60
CA PHE A 274 -9.48 8.72 -8.09
C PHE A 274 -9.26 10.15 -8.59
N SER A 275 -8.06 10.68 -8.35
CA SER A 275 -7.54 11.82 -9.08
C SER A 275 -7.29 11.44 -10.55
N PRO A 276 -7.08 12.41 -11.47
CA PRO A 276 -6.63 12.11 -12.82
C PRO A 276 -5.34 11.25 -12.84
N GLN A 277 -4.36 11.56 -11.97
CA GLN A 277 -3.10 10.82 -11.88
C GLN A 277 -3.31 9.40 -11.35
N GLY A 278 -4.03 9.24 -10.24
CA GLY A 278 -4.34 7.94 -9.66
C GLY A 278 -5.19 7.07 -10.59
N GLN A 279 -6.12 7.67 -11.33
CA GLN A 279 -6.90 6.97 -12.35
C GLN A 279 -5.99 6.45 -13.48
N ALA A 280 -5.04 7.27 -13.95
CA ALA A 280 -4.08 6.87 -14.98
C ALA A 280 -3.18 5.72 -14.51
N ILE A 281 -2.65 5.79 -13.27
CA ILE A 281 -1.87 4.71 -12.66
C ILE A 281 -2.69 3.42 -12.58
N TYR A 282 -3.89 3.50 -12.00
CA TYR A 282 -4.76 2.33 -11.84
C TYR A 282 -5.12 1.71 -13.18
N ASP A 283 -5.54 2.51 -14.16
CA ASP A 283 -5.95 2.00 -15.46
C ASP A 283 -4.81 1.32 -16.21
N ARG A 284 -3.58 1.83 -16.07
CA ARG A 284 -2.41 1.22 -16.68
C ARG A 284 -2.00 -0.07 -15.99
N LEU A 285 -1.97 -0.06 -14.66
CA LEU A 285 -1.32 -1.13 -13.90
C LEU A 285 -2.27 -2.25 -13.43
N LYS A 286 -3.60 -2.03 -13.40
CA LYS A 286 -4.59 -3.03 -12.93
C LYS A 286 -4.55 -4.37 -13.66
N VAL A 287 -3.99 -4.42 -14.88
CA VAL A 287 -3.86 -5.64 -15.67
C VAL A 287 -2.79 -6.58 -15.11
N TYR A 288 -1.83 -6.06 -14.34
CA TYR A 288 -0.72 -6.82 -13.79
C TYR A 288 -1.10 -7.43 -12.42
N PRO A 289 -1.02 -8.77 -12.25
CA PRO A 289 -1.45 -9.44 -11.02
C PRO A 289 -0.56 -9.15 -9.81
N ASN A 290 0.64 -8.63 -10.03
CA ASN A 290 1.58 -8.26 -8.98
C ASN A 290 1.42 -6.79 -8.52
N PHE A 291 0.56 -5.98 -9.15
CA PHE A 291 0.19 -4.66 -8.65
C PHE A 291 -0.90 -4.78 -7.58
N CYS A 292 -0.57 -4.39 -6.34
CA CYS A 292 -1.42 -4.71 -5.19
C CYS A 292 -1.82 -3.49 -4.35
N LEU A 293 -0.96 -2.47 -4.23
CA LEU A 293 -1.18 -1.33 -3.35
C LEU A 293 -0.90 0.01 -4.05
N MET A 294 -1.74 1.01 -3.78
CA MET A 294 -1.50 2.43 -4.08
C MET A 294 -1.64 3.23 -2.79
N ILE A 295 -0.63 4.00 -2.40
CA ILE A 295 -0.61 4.75 -1.14
C ILE A 295 -0.40 6.23 -1.44
N CYS A 296 -1.19 7.12 -0.83
CA CYS A 296 -1.19 8.56 -1.12
C CYS A 296 -1.59 9.46 0.06
N GLY A 297 -1.32 10.77 -0.08
CA GLY A 297 -1.66 11.83 0.87
C GLY A 297 -2.46 12.95 0.19
N HIS A 298 -2.06 14.22 0.36
CA HIS A 298 -2.52 15.42 -0.35
C HIS A 298 -3.97 15.90 -0.12
N ARG A 299 -4.89 15.02 0.25
CA ARG A 299 -6.32 15.37 0.41
C ARG A 299 -6.73 15.24 1.88
N HIS A 300 -7.00 16.40 2.49
CA HIS A 300 -7.29 16.53 3.93
C HIS A 300 -8.45 17.52 4.22
N SER A 301 -9.35 17.73 3.26
CA SER A 301 -10.48 18.65 3.35
C SER A 301 -11.55 18.22 4.37
N SER A 302 -11.69 16.91 4.62
CA SER A 302 -12.52 16.35 5.69
C SER A 302 -11.66 15.86 6.87
N ASP A 303 -11.35 14.58 6.88
CA ASP A 303 -10.58 13.81 7.86
C ASP A 303 -9.20 13.43 7.32
N GLY A 304 -9.04 13.35 6.00
CA GLY A 304 -7.78 12.97 5.37
C GLY A 304 -7.48 11.48 5.48
N GLU A 305 -8.51 10.65 5.60
CA GLU A 305 -8.38 9.20 5.49
C GLU A 305 -9.42 8.64 4.53
N ALA A 306 -8.99 7.70 3.70
CA ALA A 306 -9.91 6.92 2.88
C ALA A 306 -9.24 5.62 2.46
N ASN A 307 -10.06 4.61 2.18
CA ASN A 307 -9.60 3.38 1.57
C ASN A 307 -10.60 2.92 0.51
N ARG A 308 -10.09 2.32 -0.57
CA ARG A 308 -10.90 1.67 -1.60
C ARG A 308 -10.27 0.38 -2.07
N THR A 309 -11.13 -0.52 -2.54
CA THR A 309 -10.72 -1.78 -3.16
C THR A 309 -11.24 -1.81 -4.59
N ASN A 310 -10.36 -2.13 -5.53
CA ASN A 310 -10.76 -2.40 -6.91
C ASN A 310 -10.34 -3.79 -7.34
N ILE A 311 -11.20 -4.42 -8.14
CA ILE A 311 -10.96 -5.75 -8.68
C ILE A 311 -11.09 -5.68 -10.21
N TYR A 312 -10.05 -6.12 -10.92
CA TYR A 312 -10.03 -6.21 -12.37
C TYR A 312 -9.45 -7.56 -12.78
N ASN A 313 -10.24 -8.39 -13.49
CA ASN A 313 -9.83 -9.74 -13.92
C ASN A 313 -9.21 -10.59 -12.80
N GLY A 314 -9.76 -10.50 -11.58
CA GLY A 314 -9.27 -11.22 -10.40
C GLY A 314 -8.06 -10.58 -9.72
N ASN A 315 -7.44 -9.55 -10.31
CA ASN A 315 -6.41 -8.76 -9.66
C ASN A 315 -7.08 -7.79 -8.69
N ARG A 316 -6.64 -7.78 -7.43
CA ARG A 316 -7.13 -6.86 -6.40
C ARG A 316 -6.08 -5.79 -6.12
N VAL A 317 -6.50 -4.53 -6.16
CA VAL A 317 -5.68 -3.37 -5.78
C VAL A 317 -6.39 -2.64 -4.64
N TYR A 318 -5.64 -2.35 -3.58
CA TYR A 318 -6.09 -1.44 -2.54
C TYR A 318 -5.47 -0.06 -2.74
N THR A 319 -6.28 0.99 -2.64
CA THR A 319 -5.79 2.37 -2.57
C THR A 319 -6.10 2.95 -1.21
N LEU A 320 -5.09 3.54 -0.57
CA LEU A 320 -5.12 4.05 0.79
C LEU A 320 -4.66 5.50 0.79
N LEU A 321 -5.45 6.36 1.42
CA LEU A 321 -5.18 7.77 1.59
C LEU A 321 -4.96 8.05 3.08
N SER A 322 -3.87 8.73 3.39
CA SER A 322 -3.55 9.22 4.74
C SER A 322 -2.94 10.59 4.60
N ASP A 323 -3.60 11.61 5.15
CA ASP A 323 -3.12 12.98 5.19
C ASP A 323 -3.72 13.69 6.41
N TYR A 324 -2.92 13.79 7.47
CA TYR A 324 -3.37 14.29 8.76
C TYR A 324 -3.13 15.78 8.93
N GLN A 325 -2.49 16.45 7.97
CA GLN A 325 -1.97 17.82 8.12
C GLN A 325 -3.08 18.84 8.44
N GLY A 326 -4.31 18.55 7.96
CA GLY A 326 -5.49 19.36 8.16
C GLY A 326 -6.11 19.23 9.57
N ARG A 327 -5.72 18.26 10.38
CA ARG A 327 -6.34 18.04 11.70
C ARG A 327 -5.81 19.03 12.75
N PRO A 328 -6.48 19.18 13.91
CA PRO A 328 -5.94 19.96 15.03
C PRO A 328 -4.51 19.50 15.41
N GLY A 329 -3.65 20.44 15.81
CA GLY A 329 -2.24 20.14 16.12
C GLY A 329 -1.43 19.73 14.89
N GLY A 330 -1.84 20.11 13.67
CA GLY A 330 -1.22 19.61 12.43
C GLY A 330 -1.34 18.09 12.29
N GLY A 331 -2.34 17.46 12.92
CA GLY A 331 -2.49 16.01 12.96
C GLY A 331 -1.68 15.30 14.04
N ASP A 332 -1.11 16.03 15.00
CA ASP A 332 -0.43 15.47 16.17
C ASP A 332 0.61 14.39 15.82
N GLY A 333 1.31 14.48 14.68
CA GLY A 333 2.31 13.49 14.27
C GLY A 333 1.76 12.09 13.98
N LEU A 334 0.51 11.96 13.55
CA LEU A 334 -0.07 10.67 13.12
C LEU A 334 0.74 10.03 11.97
N LEU A 335 0.90 8.71 12.03
CA LEU A 335 1.49 7.89 10.98
C LEU A 335 0.62 6.66 10.70
N ARG A 336 0.81 6.06 9.52
CA ARG A 336 0.10 4.83 9.14
C ARG A 336 1.00 3.62 9.33
N ILE A 337 0.49 2.61 10.04
CA ILE A 337 1.12 1.31 10.28
C ILE A 337 0.42 0.25 9.42
N MET A 338 1.17 -0.46 8.60
CA MET A 338 0.69 -1.62 7.83
C MET A 338 1.48 -2.87 8.24
N GLU A 339 0.91 -3.69 9.12
CA GLU A 339 1.48 -4.98 9.56
C GLU A 339 1.00 -6.09 8.63
N PHE A 340 1.93 -6.74 7.95
CA PHE A 340 1.69 -7.88 7.08
C PHE A 340 1.79 -9.16 7.90
N ASP A 341 0.73 -9.96 7.87
CA ASP A 341 0.62 -11.25 8.52
C ASP A 341 0.54 -12.39 7.48
N PRO A 342 1.67 -13.10 7.21
CA PRO A 342 1.71 -14.20 6.26
C PRO A 342 0.87 -15.41 6.68
N GLU A 343 0.59 -15.61 7.98
CA GLU A 343 -0.22 -16.75 8.43
C GLU A 343 -1.71 -16.52 8.19
N LEU A 344 -2.14 -15.26 8.27
CA LEU A 344 -3.55 -14.89 8.10
C LEU A 344 -3.90 -14.42 6.68
N ASN A 345 -2.92 -14.23 5.79
CA ASN A 345 -3.11 -13.53 4.49
C ASN A 345 -3.79 -12.18 4.68
N LYS A 346 -3.30 -11.39 5.63
CA LYS A 346 -3.87 -10.08 5.95
C LYS A 346 -2.81 -8.99 6.07
N ILE A 347 -3.24 -7.78 5.79
CA ILE A 347 -2.57 -6.56 6.24
C ILE A 347 -3.46 -5.95 7.32
N LEU A 348 -2.92 -5.77 8.52
CA LEU A 348 -3.57 -5.02 9.59
C LEU A 348 -3.13 -3.57 9.48
N VAL A 349 -4.09 -2.69 9.25
CA VAL A 349 -3.87 -1.27 9.04
C VAL A 349 -4.29 -0.51 10.29
N LYS A 350 -3.41 0.34 10.82
CA LYS A 350 -3.64 1.16 12.02
C LYS A 350 -3.08 2.57 11.85
N THR A 351 -3.78 3.55 12.40
CA THR A 351 -3.30 4.92 12.53
C THR A 351 -2.86 5.19 13.97
N TYR A 352 -1.67 5.75 14.16
CA TYR A 352 -1.07 5.97 15.48
C TYR A 352 -0.30 7.28 15.50
N SER A 353 -0.43 8.04 16.58
CA SER A 353 0.38 9.23 16.85
C SER A 353 1.45 8.91 17.89
N PRO A 354 2.74 8.89 17.50
CA PRO A 354 3.83 8.75 18.46
C PRO A 354 4.04 10.00 19.32
N TYR A 355 3.65 11.17 18.83
CA TYR A 355 3.77 12.43 19.56
C TYR A 355 2.77 12.53 20.72
N ALA A 356 1.52 12.10 20.49
CA ALA A 356 0.47 12.09 21.50
C ALA A 356 0.27 10.73 22.18
N ASP A 357 1.05 9.72 21.80
CA ASP A 357 0.97 8.33 22.25
C ASP A 357 -0.47 7.76 22.25
N ARG A 358 -1.12 7.80 21.08
CA ARG A 358 -2.51 7.32 20.95
C ARG A 358 -2.78 6.67 19.60
N TYR A 359 -3.60 5.63 19.63
CA TYR A 359 -4.20 5.03 18.44
C TYR A 359 -5.51 5.71 18.10
N GLU A 360 -5.78 5.82 16.81
CA GLU A 360 -7.13 6.04 16.30
C GLU A 360 -7.75 4.68 15.94
N THR A 361 -9.02 4.49 16.26
CA THR A 361 -9.67 3.16 16.29
C THR A 361 -10.98 3.11 15.50
N ASP A 362 -11.32 4.19 14.81
CA ASP A 362 -12.48 4.26 13.92
C ASP A 362 -12.21 3.56 12.57
N PRO A 363 -13.26 3.27 11.78
CA PRO A 363 -13.17 2.30 10.68
C PRO A 363 -12.22 2.63 9.52
N ASP A 364 -11.85 3.90 9.34
CA ASP A 364 -10.87 4.40 8.37
C ASP A 364 -9.44 4.51 8.93
N SER A 365 -9.31 4.41 10.25
CA SER A 365 -8.04 4.41 10.99
C SER A 365 -7.58 3.01 11.38
N GLN A 366 -8.51 2.07 11.62
CA GLN A 366 -8.20 0.69 11.99
C GLN A 366 -9.05 -0.33 11.23
N PHE A 367 -8.42 -1.10 10.33
CA PHE A 367 -9.09 -2.11 9.52
C PHE A 367 -8.13 -3.20 9.03
N GLU A 368 -8.66 -4.21 8.34
CA GLU A 368 -7.91 -5.32 7.79
C GLU A 368 -8.13 -5.45 6.28
N LEU A 369 -7.07 -5.78 5.55
CA LEU A 369 -7.10 -6.06 4.12
C LEU A 369 -6.70 -7.51 3.85
N SER A 370 -7.50 -8.25 3.07
CA SER A 370 -7.13 -9.59 2.61
C SER A 370 -6.03 -9.51 1.54
N PHE A 371 -4.86 -10.05 1.83
CA PHE A 371 -3.68 -9.93 0.97
C PHE A 371 -2.96 -11.27 0.84
N ASN A 372 -2.89 -11.79 -0.40
CA ASN A 372 -2.20 -13.04 -0.65
C ASN A 372 -0.68 -12.79 -0.79
N MET A 373 0.07 -13.33 0.16
CA MET A 373 1.52 -13.21 0.25
C MET A 373 2.26 -14.28 -0.54
N LEU A 374 1.57 -15.36 -0.90
CA LEU A 374 2.16 -16.45 -1.64
C LEU A 374 2.32 -16.06 -3.13
N PRO A 375 3.36 -16.58 -3.81
CA PRO A 375 3.53 -16.36 -5.24
C PRO A 375 2.57 -17.23 -6.05
N LEU A 376 2.12 -16.70 -7.19
CA LEU A 376 1.19 -17.41 -8.09
C LEU A 376 1.90 -18.62 -8.72
N ILE A 377 1.29 -19.80 -8.62
CA ILE A 377 1.79 -21.02 -9.24
C ILE A 377 0.95 -21.45 -10.46
N GLY A 378 -0.30 -20.99 -10.57
CA GLY A 378 -1.13 -21.25 -11.75
C GLY A 378 -2.59 -20.85 -11.58
N GLN A 379 -3.39 -21.08 -12.62
CA GLN A 379 -4.79 -20.69 -12.67
C GLN A 379 -5.63 -21.72 -13.43
N VAL A 380 -6.87 -21.92 -12.97
CA VAL A 380 -7.92 -22.69 -13.65
C VAL A 380 -9.13 -21.78 -13.85
N ASN A 381 -9.76 -21.85 -15.03
CA ASN A 381 -10.92 -21.03 -15.37
C ASN A 381 -12.15 -21.91 -15.61
N GLY A 382 -13.34 -21.33 -15.46
CA GLY A 382 -14.59 -22.00 -15.81
C GLY A 382 -15.01 -23.09 -14.83
N VAL A 383 -14.52 -23.04 -13.58
CA VAL A 383 -14.86 -24.04 -12.56
C VAL A 383 -16.30 -23.85 -12.12
N GLY A 384 -17.11 -24.89 -12.18
CA GLY A 384 -18.50 -24.84 -11.71
C GLY A 384 -18.59 -24.73 -10.18
N PRO A 385 -19.64 -24.09 -9.62
CA PRO A 385 -19.91 -24.12 -8.18
C PRO A 385 -20.01 -25.55 -7.64
N GLY A 386 -19.43 -25.80 -6.47
CA GLY A 386 -19.37 -27.13 -5.84
C GLY A 386 -18.37 -28.10 -6.48
N MET A 387 -17.68 -27.70 -7.55
CA MET A 387 -16.68 -28.54 -8.22
C MET A 387 -15.29 -28.35 -7.60
N LYS A 388 -14.41 -29.35 -7.81
CA LYS A 388 -12.99 -29.23 -7.47
C LYS A 388 -12.26 -28.46 -8.57
N ALA A 389 -11.57 -27.38 -8.19
CA ALA A 389 -10.51 -26.82 -9.00
C ALA A 389 -9.22 -27.57 -8.69
N CYS A 390 -8.44 -27.95 -9.71
CA CYS A 390 -7.21 -28.71 -9.53
C CYS A 390 -6.05 -28.18 -10.39
N LEU A 391 -4.84 -28.17 -9.83
CA LEU A 391 -3.59 -27.76 -10.49
C LEU A 391 -2.43 -28.67 -10.07
N SER A 392 -1.67 -29.20 -11.04
CA SER A 392 -0.42 -29.91 -10.74
C SER A 392 0.69 -28.91 -10.43
N TRP A 393 1.37 -29.07 -9.29
CA TRP A 393 2.55 -28.29 -8.94
C TRP A 393 3.79 -29.15 -9.11
N ASN A 394 4.55 -28.89 -10.17
CA ASN A 394 5.60 -29.80 -10.63
C ASN A 394 6.98 -29.42 -10.09
N ASN A 395 7.87 -30.41 -10.05
CA ASN A 395 9.30 -30.29 -9.75
C ASN A 395 9.59 -29.68 -8.37
N LEU A 396 8.88 -30.14 -7.34
CA LEU A 396 9.17 -29.74 -5.96
C LEU A 396 10.41 -30.47 -5.42
N GLU A 397 11.19 -29.77 -4.61
CA GLU A 397 12.37 -30.32 -3.97
C GLU A 397 11.97 -31.39 -2.92
N PRO A 398 12.54 -32.61 -2.97
CA PRO A 398 12.25 -33.68 -2.02
C PRO A 398 12.48 -33.29 -0.56
N ALA A 399 11.86 -34.03 0.36
CA ALA A 399 12.00 -33.91 1.81
C ALA A 399 11.62 -32.55 2.43
N ASN A 400 11.08 -31.62 1.64
CA ASN A 400 10.65 -30.29 2.08
C ASN A 400 9.15 -30.20 2.33
N SER A 401 8.76 -29.23 3.16
CA SER A 401 7.37 -28.83 3.35
C SER A 401 7.03 -27.64 2.46
N TYR A 402 5.81 -27.63 1.95
CA TYR A 402 5.27 -26.56 1.11
C TYR A 402 3.97 -26.04 1.70
N GLU A 403 3.68 -24.77 1.45
CA GLU A 403 2.42 -24.14 1.79
C GLU A 403 1.77 -23.54 0.55
N TRP A 404 0.44 -23.58 0.52
CA TRP A 404 -0.34 -23.15 -0.62
C TRP A 404 -1.73 -22.67 -0.20
N ASN A 405 -2.32 -21.82 -1.01
CA ASN A 405 -3.72 -21.39 -0.88
C ASN A 405 -4.33 -21.16 -2.28
N MET A 406 -5.57 -20.69 -2.29
CA MET A 406 -6.29 -20.36 -3.53
C MET A 406 -6.99 -19.01 -3.40
N GLU A 407 -7.08 -18.29 -4.51
CA GLU A 407 -8.02 -17.18 -4.69
C GLU A 407 -9.14 -17.60 -5.63
N VAL A 408 -10.38 -17.32 -5.20
CA VAL A 408 -11.59 -17.64 -5.96
C VAL A 408 -12.23 -16.33 -6.43
N TYR A 409 -12.45 -16.19 -7.73
CA TYR A 409 -12.99 -14.99 -8.37
C TYR A 409 -14.29 -15.29 -9.13
N ASN A 410 -15.39 -14.61 -8.78
CA ASN A 410 -16.71 -14.77 -9.42
C ASN A 410 -17.06 -13.68 -10.45
N ARG A 411 -16.06 -12.95 -10.97
CA ARG A 411 -16.20 -11.79 -11.86
C ARG A 411 -16.63 -10.47 -11.20
N GLU A 412 -16.97 -10.48 -9.92
CA GLU A 412 -17.30 -9.26 -9.16
C GLU A 412 -16.39 -9.09 -7.94
N SER A 413 -16.00 -10.20 -7.32
CA SER A 413 -15.30 -10.23 -6.04
C SER A 413 -14.39 -11.43 -5.94
N VAL A 414 -13.36 -11.30 -5.10
CA VAL A 414 -12.35 -12.31 -4.87
C VAL A 414 -12.41 -12.73 -3.40
N THR A 415 -12.27 -14.02 -3.13
CA THR A 415 -12.09 -14.60 -1.78
C THR A 415 -10.72 -15.27 -1.71
N ILE A 416 -9.95 -15.00 -0.66
CA ILE A 416 -8.68 -15.70 -0.39
C ILE A 416 -8.99 -16.84 0.56
N GLY A 417 -8.58 -18.06 0.21
CA GLY A 417 -8.73 -19.23 1.07
C GLY A 417 -7.67 -19.33 2.16
N PRO A 418 -7.87 -20.25 3.11
CA PRO A 418 -6.89 -20.54 4.15
C PRO A 418 -5.58 -21.10 3.56
N ILE A 419 -4.50 -20.98 4.32
CA ILE A 419 -3.22 -21.60 3.98
C ILE A 419 -3.24 -23.06 4.41
N TRP A 420 -2.92 -23.94 3.48
CA TRP A 420 -2.69 -25.36 3.72
C TRP A 420 -1.24 -25.70 3.48
N SER A 421 -0.79 -26.79 4.09
CA SER A 421 0.57 -27.30 3.91
C SER A 421 0.60 -28.77 3.60
N PHE A 422 1.69 -29.25 3.02
CA PHE A 422 1.99 -30.66 2.84
C PHE A 422 3.50 -30.88 2.81
N ARG A 423 3.93 -32.13 2.98
CA ARG A 423 5.34 -32.55 2.91
C ARG A 423 5.58 -33.45 1.71
N VAL A 424 6.60 -33.11 0.93
CA VAL A 424 7.08 -33.88 -0.23
C VAL A 424 7.93 -35.06 0.25
N PRO A 425 7.88 -36.23 -0.43
CA PRO A 425 8.63 -37.43 -0.02
C PRO A 425 10.13 -37.20 0.12
#